data_AF-A0A7X8MNB7-F1
#
_entry.id   AF-A0A7X8MNB7-F1
#
_cell.length_a   1.000
_cell.length_b   1.000
_cell.length_c   1.000
_cell.angle_alpha   90.00
_cell.angle_beta   90.00
_cell.angle_gamma   90.00
#
_symmetry.space_group_name_H-M   'P 1'
#
loop_
_entity.id
_entity.type
_entity.pdbx_description
1 polymer ?
#
loop_
_entity_poly.entity_id
_entity_poly.type
_entity_poly.pdbx_seq_one_letter_code
_entity_poly.pdbx_strand_id
1 'polypeptide(L)'
;MAILSEIVRNILVIVLIASFLELMLPEGTLRPLVRFAIGLFILIAIMSPLVGVLFSDRNINIEWWNLHIDPGQEAQIMEQGEKINQQIWQSPQEVVSDKVAGQIGAVALLVPGVEEVEAQVVLNEAGVVESLQLVVKPQVNSRGEEASQVGLFGESEATLSPEEQEMIRSKLSTIIKNLYGFDNTLIQIEFQGG
;
A
#
# COMPACT_ATOMS: atom_id res chain seq x y z
N MET A 1 -13.53 -20.07 40.32
CA MET A 1 -14.90 -20.42 40.77
C MET A 1 -15.96 -19.56 40.10
N ALA A 2 -15.88 -18.23 40.13
CA ALA A 2 -16.90 -17.34 39.55
C ALA A 2 -17.13 -17.54 38.04
N ILE A 3 -16.05 -17.55 37.23
CA ILE A 3 -16.10 -17.67 35.75
C ILE A 3 -16.77 -18.98 35.32
N LEU A 4 -16.41 -20.10 35.95
CA LEU A 4 -17.03 -21.40 35.67
C LEU A 4 -18.52 -21.40 36.00
N SER A 5 -18.91 -20.79 37.12
CA SER A 5 -20.33 -20.69 37.51
C SER A 5 -21.13 -19.84 36.51
N GLU A 6 -20.52 -18.81 35.96
CA GLU A 6 -21.12 -17.92 34.97
C GLU A 6 -21.32 -18.61 33.63
N ILE A 7 -20.30 -19.34 33.15
CA ILE A 7 -20.39 -20.16 31.94
C ILE A 7 -21.51 -21.20 32.10
N VAL A 8 -21.52 -21.95 33.21
CA VAL A 8 -22.55 -22.97 33.46
C VAL A 8 -23.94 -22.35 33.52
N ARG A 9 -24.09 -21.19 34.18
CA ARG A 9 -25.36 -20.47 34.25
C ARG A 9 -25.86 -20.04 32.87
N ASN A 10 -24.97 -19.49 32.04
CA ASN A 10 -25.34 -19.04 30.69
C ASN A 10 -25.72 -20.22 29.79
N ILE A 11 -24.97 -21.34 29.85
CA ILE A 11 -25.30 -22.57 29.12
C ILE A 11 -26.66 -23.11 29.58
N LEU A 12 -26.92 -23.14 30.88
CA LEU A 12 -28.19 -23.63 31.43
C LEU A 12 -29.39 -22.81 30.94
N VAL A 13 -29.26 -21.49 30.86
CA VAL A 13 -30.29 -20.61 30.29
C VAL A 13 -30.53 -20.91 28.81
N ILE A 14 -29.47 -21.05 28.01
CA ILE A 14 -29.57 -21.38 26.57
C ILE A 14 -30.27 -22.73 26.36
N VAL A 15 -29.88 -23.76 27.13
CA VAL A 15 -30.47 -25.10 27.04
C VAL A 15 -31.95 -25.07 27.43
N LEU A 16 -32.32 -24.35 28.50
CA LEU A 16 -33.72 -24.19 28.90
C LEU A 16 -34.58 -23.55 27.81
N ILE A 17 -34.09 -22.44 27.21
CA ILE A 17 -34.80 -21.75 26.13
C ILE A 17 -34.91 -22.67 24.91
N ALA A 18 -33.84 -23.38 24.55
CA ALA A 18 -33.85 -24.30 23.42
C ALA A 18 -34.83 -25.46 23.62
N SER A 19 -34.90 -26.04 24.82
CA SER A 19 -35.89 -27.07 25.16
C SER A 19 -37.31 -26.53 25.04
N PHE A 20 -37.56 -25.29 25.45
CA PHE A 20 -38.86 -24.66 25.26
C PHE A 20 -39.20 -24.44 23.76
N LEU A 21 -38.22 -24.00 22.97
CA LEU A 21 -38.38 -23.84 21.52
C LEU A 21 -38.66 -25.18 20.82
N GLU A 22 -38.04 -26.27 21.28
CA GLU A 22 -38.28 -27.61 20.78
C GLU A 22 -39.72 -28.09 21.07
N LEU A 23 -40.28 -27.72 22.23
CA LEU A 23 -41.67 -28.02 22.61
C LEU A 23 -42.70 -27.15 21.86
N MET A 24 -42.34 -25.92 21.52
CA MET A 24 -43.17 -25.04 20.69
C MET A 24 -43.23 -25.48 19.23
N LEU A 25 -42.35 -26.41 18.83
CA LEU A 25 -42.25 -26.83 17.45
C LEU A 25 -43.35 -27.82 17.09
N PRO A 26 -44.21 -27.50 16.10
CA PRO A 26 -45.29 -28.39 15.70
C PRO A 26 -44.75 -29.66 15.02
N GLU A 27 -45.50 -30.75 15.16
CA GLU A 27 -45.21 -32.00 14.46
C GLU A 27 -45.32 -31.79 12.94
N GLY A 28 -44.28 -32.20 12.20
CA GLY A 28 -44.25 -32.02 10.75
C GLY A 28 -42.89 -32.28 10.11
N THR A 29 -42.83 -32.18 8.78
CA THR A 29 -41.62 -32.45 7.99
C THR A 29 -40.48 -31.46 8.26
N LEU A 30 -40.78 -30.27 8.78
CA LEU A 30 -39.79 -29.24 9.16
C LEU A 30 -39.19 -29.45 10.55
N ARG A 31 -39.81 -30.30 11.39
CA ARG A 31 -39.37 -30.53 12.77
C ARG A 31 -37.89 -30.96 12.88
N PRO A 32 -37.41 -31.94 12.08
CA PRO A 32 -36.00 -32.33 12.09
C PRO A 32 -35.05 -31.21 11.66
N LEU A 33 -35.45 -30.39 10.67
CA LEU A 33 -34.62 -29.30 10.16
C LEU A 33 -34.45 -28.19 11.19
N VAL A 34 -35.53 -27.77 11.84
CA VAL A 34 -35.46 -26.74 12.88
C VAL A 34 -34.74 -27.26 14.12
N ARG A 35 -34.91 -28.53 14.49
CA ARG A 35 -34.16 -29.17 15.57
C ARG A 35 -32.65 -29.18 15.29
N PHE A 36 -32.25 -29.44 14.05
CA PHE A 36 -30.87 -29.35 13.61
C PHE A 36 -30.33 -27.91 13.73
N ALA A 37 -31.09 -26.91 13.26
CA ALA A 37 -30.70 -25.51 13.36
C ALA A 37 -30.57 -25.03 14.83
N ILE A 38 -31.51 -25.42 15.70
CA ILE A 38 -31.45 -25.13 17.14
C ILE A 38 -30.21 -25.79 17.76
N GLY A 39 -29.92 -27.05 17.42
CA GLY A 39 -28.72 -27.75 17.91
C GLY A 39 -27.43 -27.06 17.48
N LEU A 40 -27.35 -26.61 16.23
CA LEU A 40 -26.21 -25.85 15.72
C LEU A 40 -26.07 -24.50 16.43
N PHE A 41 -27.17 -23.81 16.69
CA PHE A 41 -27.19 -22.55 17.43
C PHE A 41 -26.68 -22.73 18.87
N ILE A 42 -27.13 -23.77 19.58
CA ILE A 42 -26.62 -24.13 20.90
C ILE A 42 -25.12 -24.40 20.85
N LEU A 43 -24.65 -25.16 19.85
CA LEU A 43 -23.24 -25.47 19.67
C LEU A 43 -22.41 -24.19 19.56
N ILE A 44 -22.82 -23.26 18.69
CA ILE A 44 -22.15 -21.96 18.51
C ILE A 44 -22.16 -21.14 19.81
N ALA A 45 -23.29 -21.09 20.50
CA ALA A 45 -23.45 -20.34 21.74
C ALA A 45 -22.56 -20.88 22.88
N ILE A 46 -22.34 -22.19 22.95
CA ILE A 46 -21.39 -22.83 23.90
C ILE A 46 -19.94 -22.64 23.44
N MET A 47 -19.68 -22.57 22.13
CA MET A 47 -18.34 -22.38 21.57
C MET A 47 -17.74 -21.03 22.01
N SER A 48 -18.55 -19.96 22.01
CA SER A 48 -18.11 -18.60 22.38
C SER A 48 -17.36 -18.49 23.73
N PRO A 49 -17.90 -18.95 24.88
CA PRO A 49 -17.18 -18.91 26.15
C PRO A 49 -15.94 -19.83 26.17
N LEU A 50 -15.93 -20.92 25.41
CA LEU A 50 -14.76 -21.81 25.30
C LEU A 50 -13.58 -21.10 24.61
N VAL A 51 -13.85 -20.34 23.54
CA VAL A 51 -12.82 -19.49 22.88
C VAL A 51 -12.30 -18.46 23.86
N GLY A 52 -13.18 -17.76 24.58
CA GLY A 52 -12.78 -16.72 25.54
C GLY A 52 -11.81 -17.25 26.63
N VAL A 53 -12.01 -18.48 27.11
CA VAL A 53 -11.13 -19.12 28.10
C VAL A 53 -9.83 -19.65 27.48
N LEU A 54 -9.88 -20.24 26.28
CA LEU A 54 -8.71 -20.80 25.59
C LEU A 54 -7.75 -19.71 25.07
N PHE A 55 -8.29 -18.54 24.73
CA PHE A 55 -7.53 -17.46 24.14
C PHE A 55 -7.43 -16.23 25.05
N SER A 56 -7.64 -16.36 26.36
CA SER A 56 -7.63 -15.21 27.29
C SER A 56 -6.36 -14.33 27.23
N ASP A 57 -5.21 -14.88 26.83
CA ASP A 57 -3.94 -14.14 26.66
C ASP A 57 -3.76 -13.46 25.29
N ARG A 58 -4.61 -13.77 24.32
CA ARG A 58 -4.64 -13.08 23.03
C ARG A 58 -5.92 -12.28 22.99
N ASN A 59 -5.82 -10.96 22.78
CA ASN A 59 -6.96 -10.12 22.41
C ASN A 59 -7.51 -10.51 21.03
N ILE A 60 -7.95 -11.76 20.87
CA ILE A 60 -8.82 -12.19 19.79
C ILE A 60 -10.16 -11.63 20.19
N ASN A 61 -10.33 -10.33 19.95
CA ASN A 61 -11.63 -9.70 19.96
C ASN A 61 -12.44 -10.43 18.92
N ILE A 62 -13.33 -11.27 19.39
CA ILE A 62 -14.29 -11.97 18.58
C ILE A 62 -15.39 -10.98 18.13
N GLU A 63 -15.01 -9.73 17.83
CA GLU A 63 -15.87 -8.67 17.32
C GLU A 63 -15.83 -8.61 15.79
N TRP A 64 -15.11 -9.52 15.12
CA TRP A 64 -15.06 -9.58 13.65
C TRP A 64 -16.42 -9.88 13.01
N TRP A 65 -17.35 -10.51 13.74
CA TRP A 65 -18.74 -10.69 13.28
C TRP A 65 -19.64 -9.50 13.62
N ASN A 66 -19.19 -8.60 14.51
CA ASN A 66 -19.96 -7.48 15.02
C ASN A 66 -19.23 -6.18 14.70
N LEU A 67 -19.04 -5.89 13.41
CA LEU A 67 -18.58 -4.59 12.91
C LEU A 67 -19.64 -3.51 13.21
N HIS A 68 -19.87 -3.23 14.48
CA HIS A 68 -20.44 -1.97 14.91
C HIS A 68 -19.27 -1.00 14.92
N ILE A 69 -19.15 -0.21 13.85
CA ILE A 69 -18.26 0.94 13.86
C ILE A 69 -18.72 1.82 15.02
N ASP A 70 -17.91 1.87 16.07
CA ASP A 70 -18.15 2.76 17.19
C ASP A 70 -18.18 4.20 16.64
N PRO A 71 -19.28 4.96 16.82
CA PRO A 71 -19.34 6.35 16.37
C PRO A 71 -18.18 7.21 16.89
N GLY A 72 -17.61 6.84 18.05
CA GLY A 72 -16.42 7.48 18.61
C GLY A 72 -15.15 7.21 17.80
N GLN A 73 -14.99 6.01 17.23
CA GLN A 73 -13.85 5.69 16.37
C GLN A 73 -13.93 6.42 15.02
N GLU A 74 -15.13 6.57 14.46
CA GLU A 74 -15.33 7.34 13.22
C GLU A 74 -14.92 8.81 13.39
N ALA A 75 -15.36 9.45 14.49
CA ALA A 75 -15.00 10.83 14.79
C ALA A 75 -13.47 11.01 14.97
N GLN A 76 -12.81 10.05 15.64
CA GLN A 76 -11.36 10.06 15.80
C GLN A 76 -10.60 9.87 14.49
N ILE A 77 -11.07 8.98 13.62
CA ILE A 77 -10.48 8.77 12.29
C ILE A 77 -10.64 10.04 11.45
N MET A 78 -11.78 10.71 11.51
CA MET A 78 -12.02 11.97 10.80
C MET A 78 -11.09 13.08 11.30
N GLU A 79 -10.96 13.23 12.63
CA GLU A 79 -10.06 14.22 13.24
C GLU A 79 -8.58 13.97 12.87
N GLN A 80 -8.16 12.70 12.88
CA GLN A 80 -6.82 12.32 12.43
C GLN A 80 -6.62 12.62 10.93
N GLY A 81 -7.63 12.36 10.11
CA GLY A 81 -7.62 12.68 8.68
C GLY A 81 -7.48 14.19 8.42
N GLU A 82 -8.24 15.02 9.15
CA GLU A 82 -8.14 16.48 9.05
C GLU A 82 -6.77 17.00 9.47
N LYS A 83 -6.19 16.46 10.55
CA LYS A 83 -4.84 16.81 11.02
C LYS A 83 -3.77 16.46 9.98
N ILE A 84 -3.85 15.27 9.39
CA ILE A 84 -2.93 14.85 8.32
C ILE A 84 -3.06 15.80 7.13
N ASN A 85 -4.29 16.11 6.72
CA ASN A 85 -4.55 17.04 5.62
C ASN A 85 -3.94 18.42 5.91
N GLN A 86 -4.16 18.98 7.10
CA GLN A 86 -3.56 20.26 7.51
C GLN A 86 -2.03 20.22 7.51
N GLN A 87 -1.41 19.12 7.95
CA GLN A 87 0.04 18.95 7.92
C GLN A 87 0.59 18.87 6.50
N ILE A 88 -0.15 18.26 5.56
CA ILE A 88 0.18 18.25 4.14
C ILE A 88 0.15 19.68 3.59
N TRP A 89 -0.91 20.45 3.88
CA TRP A 89 -1.05 21.84 3.41
C TRP A 89 -0.08 22.84 4.04
N GLN A 90 0.39 22.57 5.27
CA GLN A 90 1.36 23.41 5.97
C GLN A 90 2.83 23.04 5.65
N SER A 91 3.05 21.90 5.01
CA SER A 91 4.40 21.53 4.56
C SER A 91 4.79 22.44 3.39
N PRO A 92 5.97 23.06 3.40
CA PRO A 92 6.44 23.83 2.26
C PRO A 92 6.44 22.95 1.01
N GLN A 93 5.77 23.41 -0.06
CA GLN A 93 5.67 22.71 -1.34
C GLN A 93 7.06 22.21 -1.81
N GLU A 94 8.10 23.01 -1.55
CA GLU A 94 9.51 22.71 -1.83
C GLU A 94 10.00 21.40 -1.20
N VAL A 95 9.66 21.12 0.06
CA VAL A 95 10.06 19.88 0.75
C VAL A 95 9.38 18.66 0.15
N VAL A 96 8.14 18.81 -0.34
CA VAL A 96 7.41 17.73 -1.01
C VAL A 96 8.00 17.51 -2.40
N SER A 97 8.25 18.58 -3.16
CA SER A 97 8.91 18.53 -4.46
C SER A 97 10.28 17.87 -4.39
N ASP A 98 11.13 18.23 -3.41
CA ASP A 98 12.46 17.66 -3.22
C ASP A 98 12.42 16.17 -2.92
N LYS A 99 11.45 15.72 -2.11
CA LYS A 99 11.26 14.29 -1.83
C LYS A 99 10.82 13.51 -3.06
N VAL A 100 9.93 14.07 -3.86
CA VAL A 100 9.50 13.44 -5.12
C VAL A 100 10.65 13.42 -6.13
N ALA A 101 11.38 14.51 -6.26
CA ALA A 101 12.57 14.62 -7.09
C ALA A 101 13.63 13.57 -6.72
N GLY A 102 13.93 13.42 -5.42
CA GLY A 102 14.89 12.42 -4.94
C GLY A 102 14.45 10.98 -5.23
N GLN A 103 13.16 10.67 -5.12
CA GLN A 103 12.64 9.34 -5.48
C GLN A 103 12.74 9.07 -6.98
N ILE A 104 12.39 10.04 -7.81
CA ILE A 104 12.50 9.93 -9.27
C ILE A 104 13.97 9.79 -9.68
N GLY A 105 14.88 10.56 -9.09
CA GLY A 105 16.32 10.46 -9.34
C GLY A 105 16.88 9.08 -8.99
N ALA A 106 16.45 8.50 -7.86
CA ALA A 106 16.87 7.15 -7.46
C ALA A 106 16.38 6.08 -8.46
N VAL A 107 15.16 6.21 -8.99
CA VAL A 107 14.63 5.32 -10.03
C VAL A 107 15.37 5.51 -11.36
N ALA A 108 15.69 6.76 -11.72
CA ALA A 108 16.39 7.09 -12.95
C ALA A 108 17.83 6.54 -12.95
N LEU A 109 18.51 6.52 -11.79
CA LEU A 109 19.86 5.95 -11.63
C LEU A 109 19.89 4.42 -11.86
N LEU A 110 18.75 3.73 -11.72
CA LEU A 110 18.65 2.29 -12.00
C LEU A 110 18.65 1.98 -13.51
N VAL A 111 18.54 3.00 -14.37
CA VAL A 111 18.55 2.81 -15.82
C VAL A 111 19.99 2.56 -16.31
N PRO A 112 20.26 1.44 -16.98
CA PRO A 112 21.60 1.15 -17.52
C PRO A 112 22.07 2.23 -18.49
N GLY A 113 23.25 2.80 -18.26
CA GLY A 113 23.82 3.91 -19.05
C GLY A 113 23.68 5.29 -18.40
N VAL A 114 23.14 5.38 -17.18
CA VAL A 114 23.01 6.61 -16.40
C VAL A 114 24.03 6.61 -15.26
N GLU A 115 24.93 7.59 -15.24
CA GLU A 115 25.95 7.77 -14.19
C GLU A 115 25.45 8.68 -13.07
N GLU A 116 24.77 9.77 -13.43
CA GLU A 116 24.24 10.77 -12.48
C GLU A 116 22.94 11.37 -13.02
N VAL A 117 22.02 11.72 -12.13
CA VAL A 117 20.73 12.35 -12.48
C VAL A 117 20.40 13.43 -11.46
N GLU A 118 20.18 14.64 -11.95
CA GLU A 118 19.50 15.70 -11.19
C GLU A 118 18.03 15.76 -11.66
N ALA A 119 17.11 15.68 -10.71
CA ALA A 119 15.68 15.78 -10.97
C ALA A 119 15.12 17.04 -10.32
N GLN A 120 14.29 17.78 -11.06
CA GLN A 120 13.51 18.91 -10.55
C GLN A 120 12.03 18.67 -10.86
N VAL A 121 11.19 18.85 -9.84
CA VAL A 121 9.77 18.52 -9.89
C VAL A 121 8.96 19.75 -9.51
N VAL A 122 8.01 20.13 -10.36
CA VAL A 122 7.01 21.16 -10.04
C VAL A 122 5.68 20.46 -9.77
N LEU A 123 5.16 20.68 -8.56
CA LEU A 123 3.88 20.16 -8.10
C LEU A 123 2.83 21.28 -8.14
N ASN A 124 1.64 20.98 -8.64
CA ASN A 124 0.51 21.92 -8.58
C ASN A 124 -0.07 22.01 -7.16
N GLU A 125 -1.04 22.91 -6.94
CA GLU A 125 -1.72 23.08 -5.64
C GLU A 125 -2.42 21.79 -5.15
N ALA A 126 -2.72 20.84 -6.03
CA ALA A 126 -3.31 19.55 -5.66
C ALA A 126 -2.26 18.45 -5.36
N GLY A 127 -0.96 18.78 -5.37
CA GLY A 127 0.14 17.84 -5.15
C GLY A 127 0.43 16.89 -6.32
N VAL A 128 -0.10 17.17 -7.51
CA VAL A 128 0.13 16.41 -8.73
C VAL A 128 1.34 16.97 -9.47
N VAL A 129 2.20 16.09 -10.00
CA VAL A 129 3.37 16.48 -10.80
C VAL A 129 2.92 17.11 -12.12
N GLU A 130 3.17 18.41 -12.26
CA GLU A 130 2.85 19.20 -13.44
C GLU A 130 3.98 19.15 -14.48
N SER A 131 5.22 19.29 -14.01
CA SER A 131 6.41 19.14 -14.85
C SER A 131 7.54 18.42 -14.11
N LEU A 132 8.30 17.67 -14.89
CA LEU A 132 9.49 16.95 -14.45
C LEU A 132 10.65 17.28 -15.40
N GLN A 133 11.71 17.87 -14.86
CA GLN A 133 12.95 18.11 -15.58
C GLN A 133 14.03 17.19 -15.03
N LEU A 134 14.70 16.48 -15.93
CA LEU A 134 15.78 15.54 -15.61
C LEU A 134 17.03 15.95 -16.37
N VAL A 135 18.10 16.23 -15.64
CA VAL A 135 19.44 16.44 -16.20
C VAL A 135 20.22 15.16 -15.97
N VAL A 136 20.58 14.47 -17.06
CA VAL A 136 21.18 13.14 -17.01
C VAL A 136 22.63 13.22 -17.47
N LYS A 137 23.55 12.72 -16.64
CA LYS A 137 24.93 12.45 -17.03
C LYS A 137 25.06 10.99 -17.44
N PRO A 138 25.44 10.71 -18.70
CA PRO A 138 25.55 9.35 -19.18
C PRO A 138 26.83 8.66 -18.70
N GLN A 139 26.76 7.33 -18.54
CA GLN A 139 27.91 6.48 -18.23
C GLN A 139 28.64 6.10 -19.53
N VAL A 140 29.89 6.55 -19.69
CA VAL A 140 30.72 6.18 -20.84
C VAL A 140 31.31 4.77 -20.62
N ASN A 141 30.81 3.79 -21.37
CA ASN A 141 31.33 2.42 -21.33
C ASN A 141 32.73 2.36 -21.97
N SER A 142 33.78 2.49 -21.15
CA SER A 142 35.15 2.15 -21.55
C SER A 142 35.33 0.62 -21.49
N ARG A 143 34.78 -0.10 -22.48
CA ARG A 143 35.03 -1.54 -22.65
C ARG A 143 35.54 -1.83 -24.06
N GLY A 144 36.80 -1.46 -24.28
CA GLY A 144 37.60 -1.90 -25.42
C GLY A 144 38.85 -2.62 -24.91
N GLU A 145 38.85 -3.95 -24.96
CA GLU A 145 40.10 -4.70 -25.00
C GLU A 145 40.70 -4.58 -26.41
N GLU A 146 41.87 -3.96 -26.45
CA GLU A 146 42.99 -4.14 -27.38
C GLU A 146 42.70 -4.52 -28.84
N ALA A 147 42.74 -3.51 -29.72
CA ALA A 147 43.45 -3.63 -30.98
C ALA A 147 44.02 -2.26 -31.40
N SER A 148 45.35 -2.20 -31.45
CA SER A 148 46.19 -1.12 -31.95
C SER A 148 45.61 -0.34 -33.14
N GLN A 149 45.64 1.00 -33.05
CA GLN A 149 46.54 1.80 -33.87
C GLN A 149 46.62 3.25 -33.35
N VAL A 150 47.87 3.68 -33.16
CA VAL A 150 48.29 5.03 -32.78
C VAL A 150 47.85 6.03 -33.85
N GLY A 151 47.11 7.06 -33.45
CA GLY A 151 46.79 8.19 -34.31
C GLY A 151 46.01 9.31 -33.62
N LEU A 152 46.71 10.41 -33.36
CA LEU A 152 46.23 11.80 -33.45
C LEU A 152 45.35 12.37 -32.31
N PHE A 153 45.98 13.31 -31.60
CA PHE A 153 45.43 14.52 -30.99
C PHE A 153 43.92 14.76 -31.07
N GLY A 154 43.32 14.91 -29.89
CA GLY A 154 42.04 15.58 -29.67
C GLY A 154 41.53 15.24 -28.28
N GLU A 155 41.49 16.22 -27.39
CA GLU A 155 40.58 16.20 -26.23
C GLU A 155 39.16 16.14 -26.80
N SER A 156 38.68 14.94 -27.09
CA SER A 156 37.28 14.72 -27.41
C SER A 156 36.61 14.37 -26.09
N GLU A 157 35.90 15.33 -25.50
CA GLU A 157 34.74 15.00 -24.68
C GLU A 157 33.97 13.93 -25.46
N ALA A 158 33.89 12.73 -24.90
CA ALA A 158 33.22 11.61 -25.52
C ALA A 158 31.71 11.88 -25.49
N THR A 159 31.25 12.73 -26.41
CA THR A 159 29.83 12.95 -26.68
C THR A 159 29.23 11.63 -27.11
N LEU A 160 28.27 11.11 -26.33
CA LEU A 160 27.47 9.95 -26.70
C LEU A 160 26.88 10.12 -28.11
N SER A 161 26.69 9.00 -28.82
CA SER A 161 25.98 9.02 -30.09
C SER A 161 24.52 9.46 -29.88
N PRO A 162 23.92 10.25 -30.80
CA PRO A 162 22.50 10.63 -30.73
C PRO A 162 21.54 9.45 -30.56
N GLU A 163 21.92 8.27 -31.07
CA GLU A 163 21.14 7.03 -30.94
C GLU A 163 21.14 6.47 -29.50
N GLU A 164 22.24 6.63 -28.75
CA GLU A 164 22.36 6.17 -27.36
C GLU A 164 21.58 7.08 -26.40
N GLN A 165 21.63 8.39 -26.64
CA GLN A 165 20.84 9.39 -25.91
C GLN A 165 19.34 9.15 -26.09
N GLU A 166 18.88 8.85 -27.31
CA GLU A 166 17.47 8.57 -27.58
C GLU A 166 17.01 7.25 -26.94
N MET A 167 17.90 6.24 -26.88
CA MET A 167 17.62 4.98 -26.20
C MET A 167 17.44 5.16 -24.68
N ILE A 168 18.30 5.97 -24.06
CA ILE A 168 18.23 6.30 -22.63
C ILE A 168 16.97 7.13 -22.34
N ARG A 169 16.68 8.14 -23.18
CA ARG A 169 15.46 8.97 -23.08
C ARG A 169 14.19 8.12 -23.14
N SER A 170 14.11 7.19 -24.10
CA SER A 170 12.97 6.29 -24.25
C SER A 170 12.77 5.37 -23.04
N LYS A 171 13.87 4.80 -22.51
CA LYS A 171 13.82 3.96 -21.30
C LYS A 171 13.38 4.74 -20.07
N LEU A 172 13.94 5.93 -19.85
CA LEU A 172 13.56 6.80 -18.73
C LEU A 172 12.08 7.21 -18.83
N SER A 173 11.62 7.66 -20.00
CA SER A 173 10.21 8.01 -20.18
C SER A 173 9.28 6.82 -19.94
N THR A 174 9.66 5.62 -20.34
CA THR A 174 8.81 4.42 -20.17
C THR A 174 8.70 4.03 -18.71
N ILE A 175 9.82 4.02 -17.98
CA ILE A 175 9.88 3.62 -16.58
C ILE A 175 9.14 4.63 -15.70
N ILE A 176 9.32 5.93 -15.93
CA ILE A 176 8.67 6.99 -15.15
C ILE A 176 7.15 6.96 -15.35
N LYS A 177 6.68 6.80 -16.60
CA LYS A 177 5.24 6.69 -16.89
C LYS A 177 4.62 5.45 -16.24
N ASN A 178 5.29 4.29 -16.33
CA ASN A 178 4.76 3.03 -15.80
C ASN A 178 4.77 2.97 -14.27
N LEU A 179 5.78 3.53 -13.60
CA LEU A 179 5.89 3.46 -12.13
C LEU A 179 5.03 4.49 -11.41
N TYR A 180 4.82 5.66 -12.01
CA TYR A 180 4.12 6.75 -11.34
C TYR A 180 2.77 7.12 -11.97
N GLY A 181 2.34 6.44 -13.05
CA GLY A 181 1.04 6.66 -13.68
C GLY A 181 0.90 8.05 -14.32
N PHE A 182 2.03 8.67 -14.68
CA PHE A 182 2.08 10.01 -15.27
C PHE A 182 1.71 9.98 -16.76
N ASP A 183 0.45 9.70 -17.09
CA ASP A 183 -0.01 9.60 -18.48
C ASP A 183 0.03 10.95 -19.23
N ASN A 184 -0.01 12.06 -18.49
CA ASN A 184 -0.16 13.42 -19.05
C ASN A 184 0.88 14.45 -18.55
N THR A 185 2.00 14.00 -17.96
CA THR A 185 3.06 14.88 -17.45
C THR A 185 4.08 15.22 -18.53
N LEU A 186 4.45 16.51 -18.62
CA LEU A 186 5.53 16.97 -19.50
C LEU A 186 6.88 16.60 -18.88
N ILE A 187 7.53 15.57 -19.45
CA ILE A 187 8.86 15.12 -19.04
C ILE A 187 9.89 15.74 -20.00
N GLN A 188 10.73 16.63 -19.50
CA GLN A 188 11.87 17.19 -20.24
C GLN A 188 13.15 16.51 -19.75
N ILE A 189 13.90 15.91 -20.68
CA ILE A 189 15.16 15.22 -20.38
C ILE A 189 16.28 15.91 -21.17
N GLU A 190 17.21 16.50 -20.44
CA GLU A 190 18.41 17.17 -20.95
C GLU A 190 19.65 16.36 -20.56
N PHE A 191 20.64 16.29 -21.46
CA PHE A 191 21.89 15.59 -21.20
C PHE A 191 23.01 16.61 -20.92
N GLN A 192 23.81 16.38 -19.89
CA GLN A 192 24.89 17.28 -19.55
C GLN A 192 25.98 17.21 -20.64
N GLY A 193 26.16 18.30 -21.41
CA GLY A 193 27.12 18.38 -22.53
C GLY A 193 26.52 18.42 -23.94
N GLY A 194 25.21 18.69 -24.09
CA GLY A 194 24.53 18.89 -25.38
C GLY A 194 23.43 19.95 -25.30
#